data_AF-A0A950GK58-F1
#
_entry.id   AF-A0A950GK58-F1
#
_cell.length_a   1.000
_cell.length_b   1.000
_cell.length_c   1.000
_cell.angle_alpha   90.00
_cell.angle_beta   90.00
_cell.angle_gamma   90.00
#
_symmetry.space_group_name_H-M   'P 1'
#
loop_
_entity.id
_entity.type
_entity.pdbx_description
1 polymer ?
#
loop_
_entity_poly.entity_id
_entity_poly.type
_entity_poly.pdbx_seq_one_letter_code
_entity_poly.pdbx_strand_id
1 'polypeptide(L)'
;MTAGDELCFLPAISLRDAIARREISPIEATRAVLDRAERLQPVLNCFITICRDEATREAKAAEHALLRGEPCAPLHGVPFTVKDIVNTAGIRTTFGSRLYEKNVPTEDARAVARLRRAGAILIGKTTTPEFGAKSLTDAPLFGRTRNAWSAAHTSGGSSGGAAVAVAAGIAPLAVATDGGGSTRIPAACNGVVGLKQSNGVIPHSQAADAFGNYTYVTPMTRTVADTALMLQVMAGPDESDPWSYGPPASDYLAAATPEGDLHGKRILFCAVPAGRPIAAEVAAAFTATLDRLLDLGASLSEMDGKPFDIEPMWRAINHTTWLARFGQMAARDADKMSPSLLRQIASASQVSGVAYQEAMFARTALFRHVQTLLRDHDFLVTPTLSRTALPIDQDLFGKVTIDGKEFDDLRANWFPWTMPFNLTGHPAMSIPCGFGKHDLPIGVQIVGRFRGEAEVLRLGALLETAQGFSTRWPQL
;
A
#
# COMPACT_ATOMS: atom_id res chain seq x y z
N MET A 1 4.71 19.92 19.90
CA MET A 1 4.54 18.47 20.09
C MET A 1 4.41 18.25 21.59
N THR A 2 3.40 17.50 22.03
CA THR A 2 3.31 17.10 23.45
C THR A 2 4.23 15.90 23.70
N ALA A 3 4.62 15.62 24.95
CA ALA A 3 5.46 14.45 25.27
C ALA A 3 4.84 13.11 24.79
N GLY A 4 3.51 13.03 24.69
CA GLY A 4 2.81 11.85 24.15
C GLY A 4 2.89 11.73 22.61
N ASP A 5 3.12 12.83 21.89
CA ASP A 5 3.28 12.79 20.43
C ASP A 5 4.64 12.21 20.01
N GLU A 6 5.67 12.26 20.86
CA GLU A 6 7.00 11.72 20.52
C GLU A 6 6.95 10.20 20.29
N LEU A 7 6.17 9.48 21.11
CA LEU A 7 5.94 8.04 20.95
C LEU A 7 5.27 7.69 19.62
N CYS A 8 4.41 8.58 19.11
CA CYS A 8 3.66 8.41 17.87
C CYS A 8 4.55 8.49 16.61
N PHE A 9 5.77 9.01 16.75
CA PHE A 9 6.71 9.21 15.65
C PHE A 9 7.87 8.21 15.65
N LEU A 10 7.91 7.29 16.62
CA LEU A 10 8.92 6.23 16.66
C LEU A 10 8.66 5.19 15.56
N PRO A 11 9.70 4.75 14.83
CA PRO A 11 9.63 3.56 13.98
C PRO A 11 9.18 2.33 14.79
N ALA A 12 8.48 1.38 14.15
CA ALA A 12 8.02 0.16 14.79
C ALA A 12 9.17 -0.64 15.41
N ILE A 13 10.31 -0.73 14.73
CA ILE A 13 11.51 -1.40 15.25
C ILE A 13 12.00 -0.76 16.55
N SER A 14 12.11 0.57 16.57
CA SER A 14 12.56 1.31 17.75
C SER A 14 11.57 1.18 18.91
N LEU A 15 10.26 1.27 18.61
CA LEU A 15 9.20 1.11 19.60
C LEU A 15 9.19 -0.30 20.20
N ARG A 16 9.29 -1.33 19.36
CA ARG A 16 9.42 -2.74 19.78
C ARG A 16 10.59 -2.92 20.74
N ASP A 17 11.76 -2.39 20.38
CA ASP A 17 12.99 -2.57 21.16
C ASP A 17 12.92 -1.86 22.52
N ALA A 18 12.37 -0.64 22.55
CA ALA A 18 12.13 0.09 23.78
C ALA A 18 11.11 -0.62 24.69
N ILE A 19 10.05 -1.21 24.13
CA ILE A 19 9.09 -2.03 24.88
C ILE A 19 9.79 -3.27 25.45
N ALA A 20 10.57 -3.99 24.64
CA ALA A 20 11.30 -5.17 25.09
C ALA A 20 12.29 -4.86 26.23
N ARG A 21 12.93 -3.68 26.19
CA ARG A 21 13.81 -3.17 27.25
C ARG A 21 13.07 -2.55 28.44
N ARG A 22 11.73 -2.51 28.42
CA ARG A 22 10.87 -1.88 29.44
C ARG A 22 11.11 -0.38 29.62
N GLU A 23 11.63 0.28 28.58
CA GLU A 23 11.82 1.73 28.53
C GLU A 23 10.51 2.45 28.22
N ILE A 24 9.62 1.79 27.48
CA ILE A 24 8.28 2.27 27.12
C ILE A 24 7.28 1.16 27.45
N SER A 25 6.18 1.49 28.13
CA SER A 25 5.08 0.53 28.30
C SER A 25 4.27 0.37 27.00
N PRO A 26 3.84 -0.85 26.63
CA PRO A 26 2.90 -1.02 25.52
C PRO A 26 1.54 -0.34 25.79
N ILE A 27 1.16 -0.13 27.05
CA ILE A 27 -0.01 0.68 27.42
C ILE A 27 0.20 2.14 27.06
N GLU A 28 1.37 2.69 27.40
CA GLU A 28 1.72 4.09 27.09
C GLU A 28 1.74 4.32 25.58
N ALA A 29 2.40 3.42 24.83
CA ALA A 29 2.46 3.47 23.38
C ALA A 29 1.07 3.39 22.74
N THR A 30 0.24 2.43 23.17
CA THR A 30 -1.11 2.22 22.64
C THR A 30 -2.03 3.40 22.97
N ARG A 31 -1.95 3.95 24.19
CA ARG A 31 -2.73 5.13 24.57
C ARG A 31 -2.36 6.34 23.72
N ALA A 32 -1.07 6.60 23.54
CA ALA A 32 -0.59 7.75 22.77
C ALA A 32 -1.16 7.73 21.34
N VAL A 33 -1.10 6.58 20.66
CA VAL A 33 -1.62 6.46 19.30
C VAL A 33 -3.14 6.55 19.22
N LEU A 34 -3.89 5.99 20.18
CA LEU A 34 -5.35 6.07 20.21
C LEU A 34 -5.83 7.51 20.45
N ASP A 35 -5.20 8.23 21.38
CA ASP A 35 -5.52 9.62 21.67
C ASP A 35 -5.22 10.51 20.46
N ARG A 36 -4.13 10.23 19.74
CA ARG A 36 -3.82 10.88 18.46
C ARG A 36 -4.81 10.51 17.37
N ALA A 37 -5.24 9.25 17.27
CA ALA A 37 -6.24 8.80 16.30
C ALA A 37 -7.55 9.57 16.47
N GLU A 38 -8.08 9.64 17.69
CA GLU A 38 -9.35 10.32 17.97
C GLU A 38 -9.27 11.83 17.75
N ARG A 39 -8.16 12.46 18.13
CA ARG A 39 -7.94 13.89 17.89
C ARG A 39 -7.92 14.24 16.40
N LEU A 40 -7.27 13.40 15.58
CA LEU A 40 -7.10 13.66 14.15
C LEU A 40 -8.26 13.14 13.29
N GLN A 41 -9.09 12.24 13.81
CA GLN A 41 -10.21 11.65 13.06
C GLN A 41 -11.20 12.69 12.50
N PRO A 42 -11.63 13.75 13.23
CA PRO A 42 -12.49 14.79 12.66
C PRO A 42 -11.85 15.59 11.52
N VAL A 43 -10.51 15.62 11.47
CA VAL A 43 -9.74 16.37 10.46
C VAL A 43 -9.43 15.49 9.26
N LEU A 44 -8.93 14.28 9.48
CA LEU A 44 -8.39 13.39 8.44
C LEU A 44 -9.37 12.30 7.99
N ASN A 45 -10.27 11.87 8.87
CA ASN A 45 -11.28 10.85 8.61
C ASN A 45 -10.70 9.56 8.00
N CYS A 46 -9.70 8.98 8.66
CA CYS A 46 -8.95 7.81 8.18
C CYS A 46 -9.37 6.47 8.80
N PHE A 47 -10.29 6.48 9.76
CA PHE A 47 -10.85 5.26 10.38
C PHE A 47 -12.33 5.03 10.06
N ILE A 48 -12.69 3.76 9.86
CA ILE A 48 -14.06 3.25 9.93
C ILE A 48 -14.41 2.93 11.38
N THR A 49 -13.49 2.27 12.09
CA THR A 49 -13.64 1.85 13.49
C THR A 49 -12.33 2.09 14.21
N ILE A 50 -12.37 2.78 15.36
CA ILE A 50 -11.25 2.87 16.29
C ILE A 50 -11.52 1.87 17.42
N CYS A 51 -10.59 0.96 17.68
CA CYS A 51 -10.77 -0.16 18.61
C CYS A 51 -10.17 0.15 19.99
N ARG A 52 -10.58 1.27 20.61
CA ARG A 52 -9.95 1.77 21.84
C ARG A 52 -9.98 0.75 22.97
N ASP A 53 -11.13 0.13 23.20
CA ASP A 53 -11.32 -0.79 24.32
C ASP A 53 -10.56 -2.09 24.12
N GLU A 54 -10.63 -2.67 22.91
CA GLU A 54 -9.89 -3.89 22.56
C GLU A 54 -8.39 -3.67 22.61
N ALA A 55 -7.89 -2.58 22.02
CA ALA A 55 -6.47 -2.24 22.01
C ALA A 55 -5.95 -1.98 23.43
N THR A 56 -6.71 -1.28 24.28
CA THR A 56 -6.33 -1.04 25.68
C THR A 56 -6.23 -2.36 26.47
N ARG A 57 -7.16 -3.29 26.25
CA ARG A 57 -7.13 -4.62 26.88
C ARG A 57 -5.93 -5.44 26.41
N GLU A 58 -5.64 -5.43 25.11
CA GLU A 58 -4.49 -6.12 24.52
C GLU A 58 -3.15 -5.54 25.00
N ALA A 59 -3.05 -4.21 25.12
CA ALA A 59 -1.86 -3.55 25.66
C ALA A 59 -1.58 -3.93 27.12
N LYS A 60 -2.62 -4.00 27.96
CA LYS A 60 -2.50 -4.49 29.35
C LYS A 60 -2.02 -5.93 29.41
N ALA A 61 -2.54 -6.79 28.54
CA ALA A 61 -2.10 -8.19 28.46
C ALA A 61 -0.62 -8.29 28.02
N ALA A 62 -0.21 -7.49 27.03
CA ALA A 62 1.18 -7.43 26.56
C ALA A 62 2.14 -6.93 27.66
N GLU A 63 1.75 -5.93 28.44
CA GLU A 63 2.55 -5.45 29.58
C GLU A 63 2.65 -6.52 30.68
N HIS A 64 1.55 -7.16 31.06
CA HIS A 64 1.58 -8.22 32.06
C HIS A 64 2.50 -9.38 31.65
N ALA A 65 2.45 -9.82 30.39
CA ALA A 65 3.35 -10.84 29.87
C ALA A 65 4.82 -10.42 29.98
N LEU A 66 5.13 -9.18 29.59
CA LEU A 66 6.47 -8.59 29.68
C LEU A 66 6.98 -8.54 31.13
N LEU A 67 6.14 -8.14 32.09
CA LEU A 67 6.49 -8.06 33.51
C LEU A 67 6.71 -9.44 34.14
N ARG A 68 6.00 -10.48 33.67
CA ARG A 68 6.24 -11.88 34.06
C ARG A 68 7.51 -12.49 33.46
N GLY A 69 8.21 -11.77 32.58
CA GLY A 69 9.42 -12.25 31.93
C GLY A 69 9.15 -13.24 30.78
N GLU A 70 7.95 -13.22 30.21
CA GLU A 70 7.65 -14.01 29.01
C GLU A 70 8.48 -13.49 27.82
N PRO A 71 8.91 -14.37 26.89
CA PRO A 71 9.62 -13.94 25.70
C PRO A 71 8.79 -12.97 24.85
N CYS A 72 9.39 -11.84 24.45
CA CYS A 72 8.74 -10.92 23.53
C CYS A 72 8.63 -11.53 22.13
N ALA A 73 7.41 -11.54 21.58
CA ALA A 73 7.18 -11.87 20.19
C ALA A 73 7.74 -10.76 19.26
N PRO A 74 7.91 -11.02 17.94
CA PRO A 74 8.60 -10.09 17.03
C PRO A 74 8.02 -8.67 16.91
N LEU A 75 6.76 -8.48 17.26
CA LEU A 75 6.03 -7.20 17.26
C LEU A 75 5.36 -6.91 18.60
N HIS A 76 5.88 -7.47 19.70
CA HIS A 76 5.28 -7.39 21.03
C HIS A 76 4.94 -5.94 21.42
N GLY A 77 3.65 -5.65 21.59
CA GLY A 77 3.16 -4.35 22.02
C GLY A 77 3.13 -3.25 20.94
N VAL A 78 3.50 -3.55 19.69
CA VAL A 78 3.54 -2.56 18.61
C VAL A 78 2.13 -2.31 18.05
N PRO A 79 1.64 -1.06 18.00
CA PRO A 79 0.35 -0.74 17.40
C PRO A 79 0.32 -0.93 15.88
N PHE A 80 -0.80 -1.43 15.35
CA PHE A 80 -1.04 -1.48 13.90
C PHE A 80 -2.50 -1.22 13.52
N THR A 81 -2.72 -0.86 12.25
CA THR A 81 -4.05 -0.67 11.66
C THR A 81 -4.32 -1.67 10.54
N VAL A 82 -5.59 -1.89 10.23
CA VAL A 82 -6.01 -2.82 9.15
C VAL A 82 -7.04 -2.16 8.25
N LYS A 83 -6.78 -2.13 6.94
CA LYS A 83 -7.74 -1.66 5.95
C LYS A 83 -9.07 -2.42 6.06
N ASP A 84 -10.18 -1.69 5.98
CA ASP A 84 -11.52 -2.23 6.27
C ASP A 84 -12.09 -3.24 5.23
N ILE A 85 -11.30 -3.65 4.24
CA ILE A 85 -11.63 -4.81 3.37
C ILE A 85 -10.89 -6.09 3.76
N VAL A 86 -10.02 -6.03 4.77
CA VAL A 86 -9.31 -7.17 5.34
C VAL A 86 -10.03 -7.59 6.62
N ASN A 87 -10.37 -8.88 6.70
CA ASN A 87 -11.15 -9.42 7.81
C ASN A 87 -10.35 -9.41 9.11
N THR A 88 -11.04 -9.06 10.19
CA THR A 88 -10.53 -9.03 11.56
C THR A 88 -11.56 -9.69 12.47
N ALA A 89 -11.20 -10.79 13.14
CA ALA A 89 -12.09 -11.55 14.01
C ALA A 89 -12.63 -10.66 15.13
N GLY A 90 -13.96 -10.64 15.31
CA GLY A 90 -14.63 -9.88 16.36
C GLY A 90 -14.63 -8.37 16.17
N ILE A 91 -14.00 -7.83 15.12
CA ILE A 91 -13.94 -6.39 14.84
C ILE A 91 -14.68 -6.09 13.54
N ARG A 92 -15.60 -5.12 13.62
CA ARG A 92 -16.45 -4.68 12.51
C ARG A 92 -15.65 -4.40 11.23
N THR A 93 -15.99 -5.10 10.15
CA THR A 93 -15.32 -5.01 8.84
C THR A 93 -16.37 -4.75 7.77
N THR A 94 -16.46 -3.52 7.28
CA THR A 94 -17.59 -3.08 6.43
C THR A 94 -17.30 -3.09 4.94
N PHE A 95 -16.05 -3.38 4.55
CA PHE A 95 -15.59 -3.26 3.18
C PHE A 95 -15.80 -1.84 2.60
N GLY A 96 -15.89 -0.81 3.45
CA GLY A 96 -16.28 0.55 3.05
C GLY A 96 -17.71 0.66 2.48
N SER A 97 -18.57 -0.34 2.70
CA SER A 97 -19.91 -0.44 2.11
C SER A 97 -21.00 -0.38 3.18
N ARG A 98 -22.12 0.28 2.87
CA ARG A 98 -23.33 0.21 3.73
C ARG A 98 -23.94 -1.18 3.78
N LEU A 99 -23.71 -2.01 2.76
CA LEU A 99 -24.20 -3.40 2.72
C LEU A 99 -23.65 -4.27 3.84
N TYR A 100 -22.45 -3.95 4.31
CA TYR A 100 -21.74 -4.68 5.34
C TYR A 100 -21.49 -3.81 6.58
N GLU A 101 -22.28 -2.75 6.79
CA GLU A 101 -22.10 -1.79 7.89
C GLU A 101 -22.00 -2.47 9.27
N LYS A 102 -22.75 -3.58 9.45
CA LYS A 102 -22.82 -4.37 10.69
C LYS A 102 -22.05 -5.69 10.62
N ASN A 103 -21.27 -5.92 9.58
CA ASN A 103 -20.53 -7.17 9.40
C ASN A 103 -19.38 -7.26 10.43
N VAL A 104 -19.36 -8.35 11.20
CA VAL A 104 -18.30 -8.68 12.16
C VAL A 104 -17.78 -10.07 11.81
N PRO A 105 -16.62 -10.17 11.15
CA PRO A 105 -16.04 -11.46 10.81
C PRO A 105 -15.74 -12.31 12.06
N THR A 106 -15.87 -13.62 11.92
CA THR A 106 -15.51 -14.59 12.96
C THR A 106 -14.03 -14.97 12.92
N GLU A 107 -13.34 -14.67 11.81
CA GLU A 107 -11.96 -15.06 11.57
C GLU A 107 -11.13 -13.88 11.05
N ASP A 108 -9.85 -13.87 11.45
CA ASP A 108 -8.85 -12.96 10.91
C ASP A 108 -8.41 -13.42 9.51
N ALA A 109 -8.15 -12.46 8.62
CA ALA A 109 -7.33 -12.74 7.45
C ALA A 109 -5.95 -13.24 7.88
N ARG A 110 -5.31 -14.13 7.11
CA ARG A 110 -4.04 -14.76 7.50
C ARG A 110 -2.93 -13.78 7.89
N ALA A 111 -2.78 -12.69 7.15
CA ALA A 111 -1.82 -11.64 7.48
C ALA A 111 -2.09 -10.97 8.85
N VAL A 112 -3.37 -10.72 9.17
CA VAL A 112 -3.77 -10.14 10.46
C VAL A 112 -3.51 -11.13 11.59
N ALA A 113 -3.90 -12.40 11.42
CA ALA A 113 -3.64 -13.45 12.39
C ALA A 113 -2.15 -13.58 12.72
N ARG A 114 -1.27 -13.48 11.70
CA ARG A 114 0.19 -13.49 11.88
C ARG A 114 0.70 -12.29 12.68
N LEU A 115 0.23 -11.08 12.38
CA LEU A 115 0.60 -9.87 13.13
C LEU A 115 0.18 -9.94 14.60
N ARG A 116 -1.06 -10.38 14.87
CA ARG A 116 -1.56 -10.57 16.24
C ARG A 116 -0.77 -11.63 17.01
N ARG A 117 -0.45 -12.77 16.37
CA ARG A 117 0.42 -13.81 16.96
C ARG A 117 1.84 -13.31 17.22
N ALA A 118 2.33 -12.37 16.43
CA ALA A 118 3.60 -11.69 16.67
C ALA A 118 3.53 -10.65 17.81
N GLY A 119 2.39 -10.51 18.48
CA GLY A 119 2.21 -9.62 19.63
C GLY A 119 1.83 -8.18 19.28
N ALA A 120 1.52 -7.89 18.02
CA ALA A 120 1.06 -6.57 17.59
C ALA A 120 -0.37 -6.28 18.07
N ILE A 121 -0.66 -5.01 18.35
CA ILE A 121 -1.94 -4.55 18.92
C ILE A 121 -2.76 -3.82 17.86
N LEU A 122 -3.96 -4.34 17.53
CA LEU A 122 -4.83 -3.73 16.53
C LEU A 122 -5.55 -2.51 17.11
N ILE A 123 -5.28 -1.31 16.59
CA ILE A 123 -5.91 -0.08 17.08
C ILE A 123 -7.12 0.38 16.27
N GLY A 124 -7.35 -0.16 15.07
CA GLY A 124 -8.50 0.25 14.26
C GLY A 124 -8.55 -0.28 12.83
N LYS A 125 -9.72 -0.10 12.23
CA LYS A 125 -10.03 -0.39 10.84
C LYS A 125 -9.98 0.88 10.01
N THR A 126 -9.11 0.94 9.01
CA THR A 126 -8.88 2.16 8.22
C THR A 126 -9.79 2.24 6.99
N THR A 127 -10.14 3.47 6.61
CA THR A 127 -11.02 3.76 5.48
C THR A 127 -10.47 3.28 4.14
N THR A 128 -11.39 2.94 3.27
CA THR A 128 -11.18 2.46 1.90
C THR A 128 -12.42 2.83 1.09
N PRO A 129 -12.31 3.18 -0.19
CA PRO A 129 -13.48 3.18 -1.04
C PRO A 129 -14.13 1.80 -1.03
N GLU A 130 -15.42 1.79 -1.29
CA GLU A 130 -16.26 0.59 -1.27
C GLU A 130 -15.60 -0.57 -2.05
N PHE A 131 -15.37 -1.70 -1.38
CA PHE A 131 -14.68 -2.90 -1.88
C PHE A 131 -13.28 -2.69 -2.46
N GLY A 132 -12.65 -1.55 -2.19
CA GLY A 132 -11.37 -1.16 -2.77
C GLY A 132 -11.48 -0.68 -4.22
N ALA A 133 -12.66 -0.19 -4.62
CA ALA A 133 -13.03 -0.07 -6.02
C ALA A 133 -12.34 1.01 -6.86
N LYS A 134 -11.63 1.95 -6.23
CA LYS A 134 -11.06 3.10 -6.92
C LYS A 134 -9.82 3.64 -6.22
N SER A 135 -9.10 4.52 -6.90
CA SER A 135 -7.88 5.19 -6.44
C SER A 135 -8.13 6.44 -5.58
N LEU A 136 -9.38 6.68 -5.18
CA LEU A 136 -9.80 7.82 -4.35
C LEU A 136 -10.54 7.28 -3.11
N THR A 137 -10.10 7.67 -1.92
CA THR A 137 -10.66 7.09 -0.68
C THR A 137 -11.87 7.88 -0.20
N ASP A 138 -13.00 7.54 -0.79
CA ASP A 138 -14.32 7.99 -0.36
C ASP A 138 -15.37 6.89 -0.53
N ALA A 139 -16.35 6.88 0.36
CA ALA A 139 -17.53 6.02 0.26
C ALA A 139 -18.73 6.63 1.01
N PRO A 140 -19.98 6.28 0.64
CA PRO A 140 -21.19 6.75 1.33
C PRO A 140 -21.24 6.46 2.83
N LEU A 141 -20.45 5.51 3.32
CA LEU A 141 -20.41 5.12 4.73
C LEU A 141 -19.68 6.14 5.62
N PHE A 142 -18.61 6.76 5.13
CA PHE A 142 -17.74 7.63 5.94
C PHE A 142 -17.44 8.99 5.30
N GLY A 143 -17.84 9.23 4.06
CA GLY A 143 -17.47 10.43 3.32
C GLY A 143 -16.09 10.29 2.68
N ARG A 144 -15.21 11.29 2.86
CA ARG A 144 -13.88 11.34 2.23
C ARG A 144 -12.77 11.29 3.27
N THR A 145 -11.72 10.54 2.98
CA THR A 145 -10.47 10.57 3.73
C THR A 145 -9.54 11.61 3.14
N ARG A 146 -9.01 12.48 3.99
CA ARG A 146 -8.15 13.59 3.57
C ARG A 146 -6.67 13.20 3.65
N ASN A 147 -5.85 13.81 2.81
CA ASN A 147 -4.40 13.61 2.83
C ASN A 147 -3.79 14.14 4.14
N ALA A 148 -2.79 13.44 4.69
CA ALA A 148 -2.12 13.84 5.93
C ALA A 148 -1.37 15.18 5.80
N TRP A 149 -0.89 15.53 4.60
CA TRP A 149 -0.14 16.76 4.32
C TRP A 149 -1.05 17.93 3.92
N SER A 150 -2.28 17.65 3.49
CA SER A 150 -3.22 18.69 3.07
C SER A 150 -4.66 18.21 3.07
N ALA A 151 -5.50 18.82 3.91
CA ALA A 151 -6.93 18.53 3.95
C ALA A 151 -7.67 18.80 2.62
N ALA A 152 -7.09 19.62 1.73
CA ALA A 152 -7.66 19.94 0.42
C ALA A 152 -7.40 18.86 -0.65
N HIS A 153 -6.63 17.82 -0.34
CA HIS A 153 -6.20 16.81 -1.31
C HIS A 153 -6.65 15.40 -0.91
N THR A 154 -6.82 14.54 -1.91
CA THR A 154 -7.11 13.12 -1.72
C THR A 154 -5.95 12.42 -1.01
N SER A 155 -6.26 11.46 -0.14
CA SER A 155 -5.27 10.52 0.39
C SER A 155 -4.75 9.52 -0.65
N GLY A 156 -5.29 9.53 -1.88
CA GLY A 156 -5.17 8.41 -2.81
C GLY A 156 -5.93 7.19 -2.29
N GLY A 157 -5.84 6.07 -3.00
CA GLY A 157 -6.62 4.88 -2.68
C GLY A 157 -6.21 3.63 -3.46
N SER A 158 -6.76 2.47 -3.11
CA SER A 158 -7.86 2.31 -2.15
C SER A 158 -7.43 2.24 -0.67
N SER A 159 -6.15 2.14 -0.34
CA SER A 159 -5.68 2.08 1.07
C SER A 159 -5.40 3.47 1.68
N GLY A 160 -6.26 4.46 1.41
CA GLY A 160 -6.03 5.84 1.83
C GLY A 160 -5.99 6.02 3.34
N GLY A 161 -6.92 5.41 4.08
CA GLY A 161 -6.93 5.49 5.54
C GLY A 161 -5.67 4.91 6.18
N ALA A 162 -5.16 3.80 5.63
CA ALA A 162 -3.89 3.19 6.07
C ALA A 162 -2.71 4.16 5.87
N ALA A 163 -2.60 4.78 4.68
CA ALA A 163 -1.50 5.70 4.39
C ALA A 163 -1.55 6.96 5.26
N VAL A 164 -2.76 7.49 5.50
CA VAL A 164 -2.96 8.65 6.36
C VAL A 164 -2.65 8.33 7.82
N ALA A 165 -3.09 7.17 8.32
CA ALA A 165 -2.79 6.74 9.69
C ALA A 165 -1.28 6.62 9.93
N VAL A 166 -0.54 6.06 8.97
CA VAL A 166 0.92 5.95 9.03
C VAL A 166 1.56 7.34 8.91
N ALA A 167 1.18 8.13 7.91
CA ALA A 167 1.75 9.47 7.67
C ALA A 167 1.51 10.44 8.83
N ALA A 168 0.37 10.33 9.52
CA ALA A 168 0.02 11.16 10.65
C ALA A 168 0.67 10.70 11.97
N GLY A 169 1.39 9.57 12.01
CA GLY A 169 1.96 9.02 13.25
C GLY A 169 0.92 8.33 14.14
N ILE A 170 -0.20 7.88 13.58
CA ILE A 170 -1.25 7.18 14.34
C ILE A 170 -0.90 5.70 14.49
N ALA A 171 -0.22 5.07 13.55
CA ALA A 171 0.36 3.75 13.77
C ALA A 171 1.60 3.57 12.90
N PRO A 172 2.66 2.94 13.40
CA PRO A 172 3.85 2.71 12.60
C PRO A 172 3.63 1.63 11.52
N LEU A 173 2.66 0.74 11.73
CA LEU A 173 2.33 -0.37 10.84
C LEU A 173 0.87 -0.31 10.35
N ALA A 174 0.65 -0.51 9.05
CA ALA A 174 -0.69 -0.64 8.48
C ALA A 174 -0.80 -1.77 7.45
N VAL A 175 -1.79 -2.64 7.64
CA VAL A 175 -2.18 -3.63 6.65
C VAL A 175 -3.02 -2.94 5.58
N ALA A 176 -2.49 -2.92 4.37
CA ALA A 176 -3.12 -2.36 3.18
C ALA A 176 -3.47 -3.47 2.17
N THR A 177 -4.06 -3.09 1.04
CA THR A 177 -4.17 -4.00 -0.10
C THR A 177 -3.87 -3.30 -1.41
N ASP A 178 -3.36 -4.06 -2.37
CA ASP A 178 -2.98 -3.57 -3.69
C ASP A 178 -3.57 -4.50 -4.77
N GLY A 179 -4.52 -4.02 -5.57
CA GLY A 179 -5.01 -4.73 -6.77
C GLY A 179 -4.69 -4.01 -8.07
N GLY A 180 -4.02 -2.86 -7.95
CA GLY A 180 -3.80 -1.91 -9.03
C GLY A 180 -2.99 -0.67 -8.67
N GLY A 181 -2.18 -0.77 -7.63
CA GLY A 181 -1.52 0.36 -6.98
C GLY A 181 -2.19 0.78 -5.68
N SER A 182 -3.18 0.05 -5.18
CA SER A 182 -3.95 0.50 -4.00
C SER A 182 -3.14 0.62 -2.70
N THR A 183 -1.89 0.15 -2.67
CA THR A 183 -0.92 0.43 -1.61
C THR A 183 0.06 1.52 -2.05
N ARG A 184 0.59 1.42 -3.27
CA ARG A 184 1.62 2.34 -3.79
C ARG A 184 1.10 3.75 -4.08
N ILE A 185 -0.11 3.90 -4.62
CA ILE A 185 -0.76 5.19 -4.90
C ILE A 185 -0.94 6.01 -3.62
N PRO A 186 -1.63 5.50 -2.57
CA PRO A 186 -1.79 6.27 -1.34
C PRO A 186 -0.47 6.43 -0.58
N ALA A 187 0.49 5.48 -0.70
CA ALA A 187 1.83 5.65 -0.14
C ALA A 187 2.55 6.87 -0.74
N ALA A 188 2.56 6.99 -2.07
CA ALA A 188 3.10 8.16 -2.77
C ALA A 188 2.35 9.45 -2.45
N CYS A 189 1.02 9.41 -2.30
CA CYS A 189 0.24 10.60 -1.96
C CYS A 189 0.55 11.13 -0.55
N ASN A 190 0.90 10.27 0.40
CA ASN A 190 1.06 10.64 1.82
C ASN A 190 2.51 10.55 2.30
N GLY A 191 3.47 10.28 1.42
CA GLY A 191 4.90 10.29 1.77
C GLY A 191 5.24 9.18 2.77
N VAL A 192 4.76 7.97 2.51
CA VAL A 192 5.06 6.77 3.32
C VAL A 192 5.56 5.63 2.42
N VAL A 193 6.05 4.55 3.03
CA VAL A 193 6.52 3.36 2.31
C VAL A 193 5.35 2.41 2.08
N GLY A 194 5.18 1.95 0.84
CA GLY A 194 4.18 0.95 0.48
C GLY A 194 4.76 -0.13 -0.41
N LEU A 195 4.76 -1.38 0.05
CA LEU A 195 5.31 -2.52 -0.70
C LEU A 195 4.20 -3.45 -1.16
N LYS A 196 4.07 -3.64 -2.47
CA LYS A 196 3.34 -4.77 -3.06
C LYS A 196 4.34 -5.89 -3.34
N GLN A 197 4.41 -6.87 -2.45
CA GLN A 197 5.26 -8.06 -2.59
C GLN A 197 4.87 -8.94 -3.79
N SER A 198 5.69 -9.94 -4.09
CA SER A 198 5.40 -10.93 -5.13
C SER A 198 4.21 -11.80 -4.79
N ASN A 199 3.56 -12.34 -5.82
CA ASN A 199 2.45 -13.27 -5.64
C ASN A 199 2.86 -14.48 -4.78
N GLY A 200 2.07 -14.75 -3.75
CA GLY A 200 2.30 -15.81 -2.77
C GLY A 200 3.22 -15.46 -1.61
N VAL A 201 3.99 -14.36 -1.61
CA VAL A 201 4.89 -14.05 -0.48
C VAL A 201 4.11 -13.83 0.81
N ILE A 202 3.03 -13.04 0.73
CA ILE A 202 1.99 -12.97 1.77
C ILE A 202 0.74 -13.65 1.20
N PRO A 203 0.19 -14.68 1.87
CA PRO A 203 -0.96 -15.43 1.38
C PRO A 203 -2.24 -14.57 1.38
N HIS A 204 -3.00 -14.60 0.29
CA HIS A 204 -4.27 -13.88 0.18
C HIS A 204 -5.48 -14.79 0.48
N SER A 205 -5.66 -15.14 1.75
CA SER A 205 -6.77 -16.02 2.22
C SER A 205 -8.20 -15.58 1.87
N GLN A 206 -8.41 -14.32 1.50
CA GLN A 206 -9.72 -13.78 1.11
C GLN A 206 -9.91 -13.60 -0.42
N ALA A 207 -8.97 -14.10 -1.25
CA ALA A 207 -9.05 -13.89 -2.70
C ALA A 207 -10.18 -14.76 -3.26
N ALA A 208 -11.09 -14.14 -4.03
CA ALA A 208 -12.19 -14.87 -4.66
C ALA A 208 -11.69 -15.83 -5.76
N ASP A 209 -10.67 -15.42 -6.50
CA ASP A 209 -9.95 -16.26 -7.45
C ASP A 209 -8.50 -16.40 -7.00
N ALA A 210 -8.18 -17.52 -6.36
CA ALA A 210 -6.85 -17.81 -5.88
C ALA A 210 -5.87 -18.12 -7.03
N PHE A 211 -6.33 -18.70 -8.14
CA PHE A 211 -5.46 -19.12 -9.25
C PHE A 211 -5.13 -17.95 -10.18
N GLY A 212 -6.11 -17.13 -10.53
CA GLY A 212 -5.92 -15.93 -11.33
C GLY A 212 -5.52 -14.69 -10.51
N ASN A 213 -5.20 -14.83 -9.22
CA ASN A 213 -5.02 -13.71 -8.31
C ASN A 213 -4.02 -12.64 -8.82
N TYR A 214 -4.40 -11.38 -8.68
CA TYR A 214 -3.57 -10.19 -8.94
C TYR A 214 -3.75 -9.13 -7.84
N THR A 215 -4.36 -9.52 -6.72
CA THR A 215 -4.61 -8.68 -5.55
C THR A 215 -3.77 -9.17 -4.38
N TYR A 216 -3.33 -8.22 -3.56
CA TYR A 216 -2.34 -8.46 -2.50
C TYR A 216 -2.82 -7.86 -1.19
N VAL A 217 -2.59 -8.58 -0.08
CA VAL A 217 -2.55 -7.98 1.27
C VAL A 217 -1.11 -7.57 1.52
N THR A 218 -0.88 -6.31 1.90
CA THR A 218 0.44 -5.69 1.77
C THR A 218 0.82 -4.87 3.01
N PRO A 219 2.11 -4.77 3.36
CA PRO A 219 2.59 -3.83 4.38
C PRO A 219 2.63 -2.39 3.88
N MET A 220 2.38 -1.45 4.79
CA MET A 220 2.55 -0.02 4.60
C MET A 220 3.06 0.59 5.92
N THR A 221 4.16 1.32 5.87
CA THR A 221 4.90 1.79 7.05
C THR A 221 5.58 3.13 6.79
N ARG A 222 6.23 3.70 7.81
CA ARG A 222 7.01 4.95 7.66
C ARG A 222 8.41 4.77 7.13
N THR A 223 9.04 3.65 7.45
CA THR A 223 10.42 3.36 7.07
C THR A 223 10.51 2.05 6.31
N VAL A 224 11.54 1.89 5.49
CA VAL A 224 11.80 0.64 4.77
C VAL A 224 12.09 -0.50 5.76
N ALA A 225 12.78 -0.21 6.86
CA ALA A 225 13.06 -1.17 7.91
C ALA A 225 11.78 -1.69 8.58
N ASP A 226 10.80 -0.83 8.87
CA ASP A 226 9.50 -1.26 9.40
C ASP A 226 8.72 -2.08 8.37
N THR A 227 8.83 -1.75 7.07
CA THR A 227 8.23 -2.55 5.99
C THR A 227 8.83 -3.96 5.97
N ALA A 228 10.15 -4.09 6.11
CA ALA A 228 10.83 -5.38 6.20
C ALA A 228 10.37 -6.19 7.42
N LEU A 229 10.30 -5.58 8.60
CA LEU A 229 9.80 -6.23 9.81
C LEU A 229 8.38 -6.75 9.62
N MET A 230 7.50 -5.91 9.07
CA MET A 230 6.10 -6.27 8.83
C MET A 230 5.98 -7.38 7.78
N LEU A 231 6.76 -7.32 6.70
CA LEU A 231 6.83 -8.37 5.68
C LEU A 231 7.31 -9.69 6.27
N GLN A 232 8.35 -9.68 7.11
CA GLN A 232 8.91 -10.86 7.77
C GLN A 232 7.84 -11.61 8.59
N VAL A 233 6.96 -10.87 9.27
CA VAL A 233 5.87 -11.45 10.06
C VAL A 233 4.70 -11.93 9.18
N MET A 234 4.36 -11.18 8.13
CA MET A 234 3.22 -11.50 7.28
C MET A 234 3.50 -12.63 6.28
N ALA A 235 4.77 -12.85 5.90
CA ALA A 235 5.15 -13.76 4.82
C ALA A 235 5.13 -15.24 5.22
N GLY A 236 5.13 -16.12 4.22
CA GLY A 236 5.28 -17.58 4.37
C GLY A 236 4.06 -18.38 3.92
N PRO A 237 4.21 -19.71 3.77
CA PRO A 237 3.20 -20.59 3.17
C PRO A 237 1.93 -20.68 4.01
N ASP A 238 0.79 -20.84 3.35
CA ASP A 238 -0.53 -21.08 3.95
C ASP A 238 -1.42 -21.88 2.99
N GLU A 239 -2.19 -22.82 3.51
CA GLU A 239 -3.06 -23.70 2.71
C GLU A 239 -4.16 -22.97 1.94
N SER A 240 -4.51 -21.76 2.38
CA SER A 240 -5.51 -20.93 1.70
C SER A 240 -5.03 -20.31 0.38
N ASP A 241 -3.73 -20.34 0.09
CA ASP A 241 -3.15 -19.72 -1.11
C ASP A 241 -2.13 -20.65 -1.80
N PRO A 242 -2.46 -21.21 -2.98
CA PRO A 242 -1.58 -22.13 -3.68
C PRO A 242 -0.26 -21.47 -4.15
N TRP A 243 -0.22 -20.14 -4.30
CA TRP A 243 0.98 -19.41 -4.71
C TRP A 243 2.00 -19.24 -3.58
N SER A 244 1.56 -19.43 -2.33
CA SER A 244 2.38 -19.21 -1.14
C SER A 244 3.37 -20.33 -0.85
N TYR A 245 3.21 -21.49 -1.49
CA TYR A 245 4.11 -22.62 -1.36
C TYR A 245 5.34 -22.49 -2.28
N GLY A 246 6.49 -22.95 -1.77
CA GLY A 246 7.71 -23.13 -2.54
C GLY A 246 8.80 -22.05 -2.48
N PRO A 247 8.55 -20.75 -2.19
CA PRO A 247 9.66 -19.81 -2.01
C PRO A 247 10.35 -20.06 -0.66
N PRO A 248 11.69 -20.12 -0.61
CA PRO A 248 12.40 -20.08 0.67
C PRO A 248 12.13 -18.73 1.35
N ALA A 249 12.00 -18.76 2.68
CA ALA A 249 11.93 -17.53 3.46
C ALA A 249 13.23 -16.75 3.28
N SER A 250 13.12 -15.48 2.86
CA SER A 250 14.24 -14.54 2.92
C SER A 250 14.29 -13.89 4.31
N ASP A 251 15.48 -13.46 4.71
CA ASP A 251 15.63 -12.56 5.85
C ASP A 251 15.44 -11.12 5.37
N TYR A 252 14.21 -10.63 5.47
CA TYR A 252 13.85 -9.30 5.01
C TYR A 252 14.41 -8.20 5.91
N LEU A 253 14.56 -8.49 7.20
CA LEU A 253 15.14 -7.55 8.16
C LEU A 253 16.61 -7.28 7.84
N ALA A 254 17.40 -8.33 7.64
CA ALA A 254 18.79 -8.19 7.25
C ALA A 254 18.94 -7.45 5.91
N ALA A 255 18.04 -7.74 4.95
CA ALA A 255 18.06 -7.10 3.64
C ALA A 255 17.75 -5.60 3.67
N ALA A 256 17.00 -5.11 4.65
CA ALA A 256 16.66 -3.69 4.80
C ALA A 256 17.71 -2.87 5.57
N THR A 257 18.86 -3.46 5.92
CA THR A 257 19.99 -2.72 6.47
C THR A 257 20.69 -1.92 5.35
N PRO A 258 20.84 -0.59 5.47
CA PRO A 258 21.41 0.26 4.42
C PRO A 258 22.94 0.17 4.36
N GLU A 259 23.46 -1.02 4.08
CA GLU A 259 24.91 -1.28 3.98
C GLU A 259 25.39 -1.39 2.53
N GLY A 260 26.58 -0.83 2.29
CA GLY A 260 27.25 -0.85 1.00
C GLY A 260 26.71 0.16 -0.01
N ASP A 261 26.86 -0.18 -1.29
CA ASP A 261 26.50 0.67 -2.42
C ASP A 261 25.74 -0.14 -3.49
N LEU A 262 25.54 0.44 -4.66
CA LEU A 262 24.89 -0.14 -5.84
C LEU A 262 25.91 -0.45 -6.95
N HIS A 263 27.21 -0.53 -6.64
CA HIS A 263 28.23 -0.80 -7.66
C HIS A 263 27.94 -2.13 -8.38
N GLY A 264 27.88 -2.05 -9.72
CA GLY A 264 27.57 -3.20 -10.57
C GLY A 264 26.07 -3.55 -10.69
N LYS A 265 25.18 -2.83 -9.99
CA LYS A 265 23.73 -2.95 -10.21
C LYS A 265 23.32 -2.19 -11.47
N ARG A 266 22.42 -2.80 -12.24
CA ARG A 266 21.87 -2.22 -13.49
C ARG A 266 20.41 -1.87 -13.28
N ILE A 267 20.05 -0.63 -13.52
CA ILE A 267 18.69 -0.13 -13.30
C ILE A 267 18.14 0.39 -14.61
N LEU A 268 17.02 -0.18 -15.05
CA LEU A 268 16.20 0.44 -16.08
C LEU A 268 15.32 1.51 -15.46
N PHE A 269 15.12 2.60 -16.18
CA PHE A 269 14.16 3.61 -15.76
C PHE A 269 13.25 4.07 -16.90
N CYS A 270 12.04 4.50 -16.52
CA CYS A 270 11.10 5.15 -17.43
C CYS A 270 10.26 6.15 -16.64
N ALA A 271 10.31 7.43 -17.01
CA ALA A 271 9.53 8.45 -16.31
C ALA A 271 8.02 8.20 -16.50
N VAL A 272 7.57 8.06 -17.74
CA VAL A 272 6.17 7.79 -18.09
C VAL A 272 6.09 6.98 -19.38
N PRO A 273 5.02 6.18 -19.59
CA PRO A 273 4.86 5.51 -20.87
C PRO A 273 4.72 6.52 -22.00
N ALA A 274 5.05 6.10 -23.22
CA ALA A 274 4.93 6.95 -24.40
C ALA A 274 3.54 7.59 -24.50
N GLY A 275 3.51 8.91 -24.72
CA GLY A 275 2.26 9.68 -24.86
C GLY A 275 1.54 10.01 -23.55
N ARG A 276 2.12 9.70 -22.38
CA ARG A 276 1.55 10.05 -21.07
C ARG A 276 2.21 11.29 -20.45
N PRO A 277 1.45 12.11 -19.70
CA PRO A 277 1.97 13.30 -19.06
C PRO A 277 2.73 12.98 -17.77
N ILE A 278 3.67 13.86 -17.41
CA ILE A 278 4.33 13.94 -16.10
C ILE A 278 4.39 15.41 -15.67
N ALA A 279 4.06 15.70 -14.42
CA ALA A 279 4.21 17.04 -13.86
C ALA A 279 5.70 17.39 -13.71
N ALA A 280 6.05 18.65 -13.96
CA ALA A 280 7.43 19.12 -13.88
C ALA A 280 8.08 18.86 -12.51
N GLU A 281 7.33 18.99 -11.41
CA GLU A 281 7.82 18.71 -10.06
C GLU A 281 8.14 17.22 -9.83
N VAL A 282 7.35 16.32 -10.43
CA VAL A 282 7.59 14.87 -10.35
C VAL A 282 8.78 14.48 -11.22
N ALA A 283 8.89 15.06 -12.42
CA ALA A 283 10.04 14.85 -13.29
C ALA A 283 11.34 15.28 -12.60
N ALA A 284 11.35 16.46 -11.96
CA ALA A 284 12.51 16.96 -11.21
C ALA A 284 12.88 16.05 -10.03
N ALA A 285 11.90 15.64 -9.22
CA ALA A 285 12.15 14.72 -8.09
C ALA A 285 12.63 13.33 -8.56
N PHE A 286 12.13 12.87 -9.71
CA PHE A 286 12.56 11.63 -10.33
C PHE A 286 14.00 11.73 -10.84
N THR A 287 14.36 12.79 -11.56
CA THR A 287 15.75 13.05 -11.98
C THR A 287 16.69 13.07 -10.79
N ALA A 288 16.36 13.80 -9.71
CA ALA A 288 17.17 13.81 -8.49
C ALA A 288 17.28 12.42 -7.82
N THR A 289 16.31 11.54 -8.04
CA THR A 289 16.40 10.15 -7.58
C THR A 289 17.36 9.33 -8.45
N LEU A 290 17.34 9.53 -9.76
CA LEU A 290 18.29 8.91 -10.69
C LEU A 290 19.73 9.35 -10.38
N ASP A 291 19.95 10.64 -10.10
CA ASP A 291 21.27 11.17 -9.70
C ASP A 291 21.78 10.47 -8.44
N ARG A 292 20.93 10.31 -7.41
CA ARG A 292 21.30 9.56 -6.19
C ARG A 292 21.63 8.10 -6.47
N LEU A 293 20.94 7.46 -7.42
CA LEU A 293 21.24 6.07 -7.82
C LEU A 293 22.62 5.97 -8.48
N LEU A 294 23.00 6.97 -9.30
CA LEU A 294 24.34 7.08 -9.88
C LEU A 294 25.39 7.33 -8.80
N ASP A 295 25.12 8.22 -7.84
CA ASP A 295 26.03 8.51 -6.72
C ASP A 295 26.26 7.30 -5.83
N LEU A 296 25.23 6.45 -5.68
CA LEU A 296 25.33 5.15 -5.02
C LEU A 296 26.02 4.09 -5.89
N GLY A 297 26.43 4.39 -7.13
CA GLY A 297 27.23 3.50 -7.98
C GLY A 297 26.44 2.61 -8.95
N ALA A 298 25.12 2.80 -9.10
CA ALA A 298 24.34 2.05 -10.08
C ALA A 298 24.65 2.51 -11.51
N SER A 299 24.45 1.62 -12.47
CA SER A 299 24.37 1.99 -13.90
C SER A 299 22.92 2.13 -14.32
N LEU A 300 22.60 3.22 -15.01
CA LEU A 300 21.24 3.54 -15.43
C LEU A 300 21.07 3.39 -16.94
N SER A 301 19.91 2.91 -17.38
CA SER A 301 19.53 2.87 -18.79
C SER A 301 18.05 3.18 -18.95
N GLU A 302 17.71 4.08 -19.87
CA GLU A 302 16.31 4.42 -20.13
C GLU A 302 15.65 3.32 -20.98
N MET A 303 14.41 2.96 -20.66
CA MET A 303 13.62 2.00 -21.44
C MET A 303 12.45 2.66 -22.17
N ASP A 304 12.08 2.11 -23.32
CA ASP A 304 10.81 2.42 -23.98
C ASP A 304 9.64 1.85 -23.16
N GLY A 305 8.73 2.72 -22.72
CA GLY A 305 7.54 2.34 -21.95
C GLY A 305 6.40 1.74 -22.78
N LYS A 306 6.48 1.74 -24.12
CA LYS A 306 5.42 1.23 -25.02
C LYS A 306 4.98 -0.22 -24.74
N PRO A 307 5.85 -1.19 -24.40
CA PRO A 307 5.44 -2.56 -24.09
C PRO A 307 4.54 -2.71 -22.85
N PHE A 308 4.34 -1.63 -22.07
CA PHE A 308 3.47 -1.60 -20.89
C PHE A 308 2.06 -1.05 -21.17
N ASP A 309 1.63 -0.97 -22.43
CA ASP A 309 0.21 -0.78 -22.74
C ASP A 309 -0.61 -2.03 -22.37
N ILE A 310 -1.09 -2.04 -21.14
CA ILE A 310 -1.89 -3.14 -20.59
C ILE A 310 -3.39 -2.95 -20.77
N GLU A 311 -3.84 -1.86 -21.40
CA GLU A 311 -5.26 -1.50 -21.35
C GLU A 311 -6.22 -2.58 -21.88
N PRO A 312 -5.94 -3.22 -23.03
CA PRO A 312 -6.82 -4.26 -23.55
C PRO A 312 -6.96 -5.46 -22.60
N MET A 313 -5.84 -5.95 -22.04
CA MET A 313 -5.85 -7.10 -21.13
C MET A 313 -6.44 -6.73 -19.77
N TRP A 314 -6.10 -5.54 -19.26
CA TRP A 314 -6.59 -5.04 -17.98
C TRP A 314 -8.10 -4.91 -18.02
N ARG A 315 -8.65 -4.26 -19.04
CA ARG A 315 -10.10 -4.09 -19.20
C ARG A 315 -10.83 -5.43 -19.25
N ALA A 316 -10.32 -6.40 -20.00
CA ALA A 316 -10.92 -7.73 -20.09
C ALA A 316 -10.96 -8.44 -18.71
N ILE A 317 -9.84 -8.48 -17.99
CA ILE A 317 -9.73 -9.12 -16.67
C ILE A 317 -10.55 -8.37 -15.61
N ASN A 318 -10.49 -7.04 -15.63
CA ASN A 318 -11.13 -6.21 -14.64
C ASN A 318 -12.65 -6.19 -14.82
N HIS A 319 -13.16 -6.01 -16.03
CA HIS A 319 -14.60 -6.01 -16.31
C HIS A 319 -15.27 -7.35 -15.98
N THR A 320 -14.62 -8.49 -16.29
CA THR A 320 -15.16 -9.80 -15.86
C THR A 320 -15.20 -9.92 -14.35
N THR A 321 -14.15 -9.46 -13.65
CA THR A 321 -14.12 -9.43 -12.17
C THR A 321 -15.25 -8.55 -11.62
N TRP A 322 -15.47 -7.35 -12.17
CA TRP A 322 -16.52 -6.43 -11.73
C TRP A 322 -17.91 -7.03 -11.88
N LEU A 323 -18.22 -7.56 -13.06
CA LEU A 323 -19.54 -8.12 -13.36
C LEU A 323 -19.79 -9.38 -12.53
N ALA A 324 -18.80 -10.28 -12.43
CA ALA A 324 -18.94 -11.52 -11.66
C ALA A 324 -19.12 -11.26 -10.16
N ARG A 325 -18.37 -10.30 -9.60
CA ARG A 325 -18.36 -10.05 -8.16
C ARG A 325 -19.48 -9.12 -7.70
N PHE A 326 -19.88 -8.14 -8.53
CA PHE A 326 -20.78 -7.07 -8.10
C PHE A 326 -22.01 -6.87 -8.98
N GLY A 327 -22.14 -7.53 -10.13
CA GLY A 327 -23.28 -7.34 -11.04
C GLY A 327 -24.63 -7.65 -10.38
N GLN A 328 -24.74 -8.82 -9.73
CA GLN A 328 -25.95 -9.20 -8.98
C GLN A 328 -26.18 -8.30 -7.76
N MET A 329 -25.10 -7.89 -7.09
CA MET A 329 -25.17 -6.98 -5.94
C MET A 329 -25.74 -5.62 -6.35
N ALA A 330 -25.27 -5.06 -7.47
CA ALA A 330 -25.78 -3.82 -8.03
C ALA A 330 -27.25 -3.94 -8.46
N ALA A 331 -27.66 -5.06 -9.06
CA ALA A 331 -29.05 -5.27 -9.45
C ALA A 331 -30.02 -5.31 -8.25
N ARG A 332 -29.56 -5.83 -7.10
CA ARG A 332 -30.39 -6.01 -5.89
C ARG A 332 -30.36 -4.80 -4.97
N ASP A 333 -29.19 -4.19 -4.77
CA ASP A 333 -28.94 -3.25 -3.67
C ASP A 333 -28.32 -1.91 -4.14
N ALA A 334 -28.62 -1.46 -5.37
CA ALA A 334 -28.06 -0.23 -5.94
C ALA A 334 -28.21 0.99 -5.02
N ASP A 335 -29.33 1.12 -4.30
CA ASP A 335 -29.63 2.23 -3.39
C ASP A 335 -28.64 2.34 -2.21
N LYS A 336 -27.89 1.28 -1.91
CA LYS A 336 -26.92 1.20 -0.82
C LYS A 336 -25.48 1.25 -1.28
N MET A 337 -25.23 1.22 -2.60
CA MET A 337 -23.89 1.20 -3.19
C MET A 337 -23.44 2.60 -3.59
N SER A 338 -22.13 2.81 -3.66
CA SER A 338 -21.55 4.08 -4.08
C SER A 338 -21.86 4.37 -5.56
N PRO A 339 -22.20 5.63 -5.92
CA PRO A 339 -22.46 6.01 -7.31
C PRO A 339 -21.28 5.69 -8.23
N SER A 340 -20.04 5.86 -7.75
CA SER A 340 -18.84 5.54 -8.53
C SER A 340 -18.71 4.04 -8.82
N LEU A 341 -19.07 3.17 -7.87
CA LEU A 341 -19.04 1.73 -8.09
C LEU A 341 -20.12 1.30 -9.09
N LEU A 342 -21.33 1.80 -8.94
CA LEU A 342 -22.41 1.52 -9.90
C LEU A 342 -22.05 1.96 -11.32
N ARG A 343 -21.44 3.14 -11.47
CA ARG A 343 -20.98 3.62 -12.78
C ARG A 343 -19.85 2.75 -13.35
N GLN A 344 -18.92 2.25 -12.52
CA GLN A 344 -17.89 1.31 -12.97
C GLN A 344 -18.52 0.00 -13.47
N ILE A 345 -19.45 -0.59 -12.70
CA ILE A 345 -20.16 -1.81 -13.08
C ILE A 345 -20.96 -1.61 -14.38
N ALA A 346 -21.66 -0.48 -14.52
CA ALA A 346 -22.41 -0.15 -15.73
C ALA A 346 -21.50 0.08 -16.95
N SER A 347 -20.28 0.58 -16.74
CA SER A 347 -19.28 0.74 -17.82
C SER A 347 -18.58 -0.58 -18.19
N ALA A 348 -18.73 -1.63 -17.39
CA ALA A 348 -18.08 -2.91 -17.62
C ALA A 348 -18.70 -3.63 -18.82
N SER A 349 -17.91 -3.80 -19.87
CA SER A 349 -18.28 -4.57 -21.05
C SER A 349 -18.43 -6.06 -20.74
N GLN A 350 -19.38 -6.73 -21.39
CA GLN A 350 -19.42 -8.19 -21.44
C GLN A 350 -18.22 -8.70 -22.24
N VAL A 351 -17.49 -9.66 -21.67
CA VAL A 351 -16.29 -10.26 -22.27
C VAL A 351 -16.57 -11.74 -22.48
N SER A 352 -16.37 -12.25 -23.70
CA SER A 352 -16.54 -13.67 -23.99
C SER A 352 -15.47 -14.51 -23.27
N GLY A 353 -15.74 -15.80 -23.05
CA GLY A 353 -14.75 -16.71 -22.47
C GLY A 353 -13.44 -16.78 -23.28
N VAL A 354 -13.53 -16.71 -24.61
CA VAL A 354 -12.35 -16.66 -25.50
C VAL A 354 -11.56 -15.37 -25.28
N ALA A 355 -12.21 -14.21 -25.27
CA ALA A 355 -11.53 -12.93 -25.06
C ALA A 355 -10.88 -12.83 -23.67
N TYR A 356 -11.52 -13.40 -22.64
CA TYR A 356 -10.91 -13.50 -21.32
C TYR A 356 -9.65 -14.38 -21.34
N GLN A 357 -9.70 -15.53 -22.02
CA GLN A 357 -8.55 -16.42 -22.13
C GLN A 357 -7.40 -15.78 -22.94
N GLU A 358 -7.70 -15.03 -23.99
CA GLU A 358 -6.72 -14.22 -24.72
C GLU A 358 -6.06 -13.17 -23.82
N ALA A 359 -6.82 -12.52 -22.94
CA ALA A 359 -6.27 -11.59 -21.95
C ALA A 359 -5.33 -12.29 -20.96
N MET A 360 -5.62 -13.54 -20.58
CA MET A 360 -4.72 -14.34 -19.73
C MET A 360 -3.43 -14.75 -20.47
N PHE A 361 -3.50 -15.02 -21.78
CA PHE A 361 -2.30 -15.20 -22.61
C PHE A 361 -1.48 -13.92 -22.71
N ALA A 362 -2.13 -12.76 -22.89
CA ALA A 362 -1.48 -11.47 -22.90
C ALA A 362 -0.81 -11.13 -21.55
N ARG A 363 -1.47 -11.45 -20.43
CA ARG A 363 -0.88 -11.35 -19.08
C ARG A 363 0.38 -12.21 -18.94
N THR A 364 0.38 -13.42 -19.50
CA THR A 364 1.56 -14.30 -19.53
C THR A 364 2.70 -13.71 -20.37
N ALA A 365 2.37 -13.12 -21.53
CA ALA A 365 3.36 -12.43 -22.36
C ALA A 365 3.97 -11.22 -21.62
N LEU A 366 3.17 -10.43 -20.92
CA LEU A 366 3.63 -9.33 -20.08
C LEU A 366 4.57 -9.82 -18.96
N PHE A 367 4.22 -10.91 -18.28
CA PHE A 367 5.09 -11.52 -17.28
C PHE A 367 6.46 -11.89 -17.86
N ARG A 368 6.48 -12.59 -19.01
CA ARG A 368 7.72 -12.99 -19.70
C ARG A 368 8.55 -11.80 -20.17
N HIS A 369 7.90 -10.72 -20.56
CA HIS A 369 8.57 -9.48 -20.93
C HIS A 369 9.28 -8.86 -19.73
N VAL A 370 8.57 -8.66 -18.61
CA VAL A 370 9.17 -8.12 -17.37
C VAL A 370 10.28 -9.02 -16.84
N GLN A 371 10.11 -10.35 -16.90
CA GLN A 371 11.16 -11.31 -16.56
C GLN A 371 12.41 -11.17 -17.43
N THR A 372 12.26 -10.80 -18.71
CA THR A 372 13.41 -10.56 -19.60
C THR A 372 14.13 -9.27 -19.22
N LEU A 373 13.38 -8.18 -19.01
CA LEU A 373 13.97 -6.91 -18.56
C LEU A 373 14.77 -7.08 -17.26
N LEU A 374 14.22 -7.80 -16.28
CA LEU A 374 14.84 -8.06 -14.98
C LEU A 374 15.82 -9.24 -14.98
N ARG A 375 16.04 -9.91 -16.11
CA ARG A 375 17.19 -10.79 -16.31
C ARG A 375 18.42 -9.95 -16.64
N ASP A 376 18.23 -8.97 -17.52
CA ASP A 376 19.28 -8.12 -18.03
C ASP A 376 19.54 -6.90 -17.14
N HIS A 377 18.66 -6.64 -16.18
CA HIS A 377 18.77 -5.57 -15.19
C HIS A 377 18.36 -6.08 -13.81
N ASP A 378 18.74 -5.38 -12.76
CA ASP A 378 18.40 -5.75 -11.38
C ASP A 378 17.08 -5.12 -10.94
N PHE A 379 16.78 -3.93 -11.44
CA PHE A 379 15.59 -3.17 -11.07
C PHE A 379 14.98 -2.41 -12.26
N LEU A 380 13.67 -2.14 -12.17
CA LEU A 380 13.00 -1.09 -12.93
C LEU A 380 12.62 0.03 -11.96
N VAL A 381 12.89 1.28 -12.33
CA VAL A 381 12.60 2.46 -11.51
C VAL A 381 11.73 3.44 -12.30
N THR A 382 10.62 3.87 -11.70
CA THR A 382 9.62 4.77 -12.31
C THR A 382 9.10 5.73 -11.26
N PRO A 383 8.61 6.93 -11.58
CA PRO A 383 7.71 7.66 -10.67
C PRO A 383 6.53 6.77 -10.28
N THR A 384 6.08 6.83 -9.03
CA THR A 384 4.88 6.08 -8.61
C THR A 384 3.62 6.67 -9.25
N LEU A 385 3.56 8.01 -9.29
CA LEU A 385 2.46 8.80 -9.86
C LEU A 385 3.06 9.83 -10.81
N SER A 386 2.29 10.27 -11.81
CA SER A 386 2.71 11.32 -12.75
C SER A 386 2.60 12.73 -12.17
N ARG A 387 1.79 12.91 -11.11
CA ARG A 387 1.68 14.13 -10.32
C ARG A 387 1.36 13.82 -8.86
N THR A 388 1.59 14.79 -7.99
CA THR A 388 1.20 14.80 -6.57
C THR A 388 -0.30 14.54 -6.37
N ALA A 389 -0.72 14.39 -5.12
CA ALA A 389 -2.11 14.13 -4.75
C ALA A 389 -3.10 15.09 -5.45
N LEU A 390 -4.22 14.55 -5.92
CA LEU A 390 -5.27 15.32 -6.60
C LEU A 390 -6.16 16.09 -5.60
N PRO A 391 -6.92 17.10 -6.04
CA PRO A 391 -7.93 17.75 -5.21
C PRO A 391 -8.88 16.73 -4.56
N ILE A 392 -9.32 16.99 -3.33
CA ILE A 392 -10.18 16.10 -2.55
C ILE A 392 -11.53 15.78 -3.22
N ASP A 393 -11.95 16.61 -4.17
CA ASP A 393 -13.20 16.50 -4.92
C ASP A 393 -13.04 15.94 -6.34
N GLN A 394 -11.85 15.49 -6.71
CA GLN A 394 -11.60 14.82 -7.98
C GLN A 394 -12.64 13.72 -8.25
N ASP A 395 -13.28 13.76 -9.42
CA ASP A 395 -14.11 12.65 -9.92
C ASP A 395 -13.22 11.59 -10.60
N LEU A 396 -13.45 10.32 -10.28
CA LEU A 396 -12.79 9.17 -10.89
C LEU A 396 -12.94 9.16 -12.42
N PHE A 397 -14.11 9.60 -12.92
CA PHE A 397 -14.43 9.65 -14.34
C PHE A 397 -14.26 11.04 -14.95
N GLY A 398 -13.81 12.00 -14.15
CA GLY A 398 -13.48 13.33 -14.61
C GLY A 398 -12.12 13.36 -15.31
N LYS A 399 -11.79 14.54 -15.83
CA LYS A 399 -10.45 14.82 -16.35
C LYS A 399 -9.47 15.00 -15.20
N VAL A 400 -8.20 14.75 -15.47
CA VAL A 400 -7.09 15.06 -14.57
C VAL A 400 -6.28 16.22 -15.14
N THR A 401 -6.08 17.27 -14.34
CA THR A 401 -5.22 18.39 -14.68
C THR A 401 -3.76 18.05 -14.36
N ILE A 402 -2.83 18.23 -15.30
CA ILE A 402 -1.38 18.12 -15.05
C ILE A 402 -0.70 19.35 -15.68
N ASP A 403 -0.06 20.17 -14.86
CA ASP A 403 0.55 21.44 -15.27
C ASP A 403 -0.34 22.32 -16.16
N GLY A 404 -1.61 22.46 -15.75
CA GLY A 404 -2.61 23.28 -16.44
C GLY A 404 -3.22 22.66 -17.71
N LYS A 405 -2.86 21.42 -18.06
CA LYS A 405 -3.44 20.67 -19.18
C LYS A 405 -4.39 19.60 -18.68
N GLU A 406 -5.51 19.42 -19.38
CA GLU A 406 -6.54 18.44 -19.04
C GLU A 406 -6.36 17.14 -19.83
N PHE A 407 -6.44 16.00 -19.13
CA PHE A 407 -6.34 14.66 -19.73
C PHE A 407 -7.56 13.81 -19.34
N ASP A 408 -8.14 13.11 -20.30
CA ASP A 408 -9.16 12.07 -20.06
C ASP A 408 -8.52 10.81 -19.47
N ASP A 409 -9.30 9.94 -18.82
CA ASP A 409 -8.82 8.74 -18.12
C ASP A 409 -7.77 9.06 -17.03
N LEU A 410 -8.30 9.27 -15.82
CA LEU A 410 -7.50 9.51 -14.62
C LEU A 410 -6.48 8.39 -14.36
N ARG A 411 -6.82 7.12 -14.60
CA ARG A 411 -5.92 5.99 -14.31
C ARG A 411 -4.72 6.02 -15.24
N ALA A 412 -4.96 6.09 -16.54
CA ALA A 412 -3.90 6.02 -17.53
C ALA A 412 -2.94 7.20 -17.47
N ASN A 413 -3.38 8.34 -16.92
CA ASN A 413 -2.58 9.55 -16.85
C ASN A 413 -2.04 9.87 -15.44
N TRP A 414 -2.62 9.35 -14.35
CA TRP A 414 -2.15 9.62 -13.00
C TRP A 414 -1.24 8.53 -12.42
N PHE A 415 -1.54 7.25 -12.63
CA PHE A 415 -0.78 6.12 -12.08
C PHE A 415 -0.52 5.01 -13.12
N PRO A 416 0.14 5.32 -14.25
CA PRO A 416 0.31 4.37 -15.34
C PRO A 416 1.15 3.14 -14.97
N TRP A 417 2.04 3.26 -13.98
CA TRP A 417 3.05 2.25 -13.68
C TRP A 417 2.68 1.25 -12.59
N THR A 418 1.54 1.40 -11.93
CA THR A 418 1.24 0.51 -10.79
C THR A 418 0.73 -0.84 -11.24
N MET A 419 -0.17 -0.83 -12.22
CA MET A 419 -0.96 -2.00 -12.64
C MET A 419 -0.17 -3.14 -13.28
N PRO A 420 0.84 -2.88 -14.14
CA PRO A 420 1.58 -3.96 -14.77
C PRO A 420 2.19 -4.95 -13.75
N PHE A 421 2.63 -4.45 -12.60
CA PHE A 421 3.27 -5.28 -11.57
C PHE A 421 2.28 -6.01 -10.65
N ASN A 422 0.99 -5.65 -10.67
CA ASN A 422 -0.07 -6.52 -10.15
C ASN A 422 -0.30 -7.70 -11.09
N LEU A 423 -0.41 -7.42 -12.40
CA LEU A 423 -0.66 -8.43 -13.41
C LEU A 423 0.49 -9.45 -13.47
N THR A 424 1.74 -9.00 -13.44
CA THR A 424 2.90 -9.91 -13.48
C THR A 424 3.29 -10.46 -12.11
N GLY A 425 2.77 -9.89 -11.03
CA GLY A 425 3.08 -10.30 -9.67
C GLY A 425 4.52 -10.06 -9.21
N HIS A 426 5.29 -9.22 -9.89
CA HIS A 426 6.63 -8.80 -9.43
C HIS A 426 6.53 -7.87 -8.21
N PRO A 427 7.51 -7.86 -7.30
CA PRO A 427 7.49 -6.96 -6.15
C PRO A 427 7.71 -5.52 -6.61
N ALA A 428 6.91 -4.60 -6.08
CA ALA A 428 6.97 -3.17 -6.37
C ALA A 428 6.79 -2.36 -5.09
N MET A 429 7.76 -1.50 -4.77
CA MET A 429 7.74 -0.62 -3.59
C MET A 429 7.61 0.83 -4.03
N SER A 430 6.74 1.59 -3.37
CA SER A 430 6.76 3.05 -3.42
C SER A 430 7.45 3.58 -2.16
N ILE A 431 8.44 4.45 -2.33
CA ILE A 431 9.06 5.22 -1.24
C ILE A 431 8.99 6.73 -1.56
N PRO A 432 8.92 7.61 -0.55
CA PRO A 432 8.98 9.05 -0.77
C PRO A 432 10.30 9.43 -1.45
N CYS A 433 10.28 10.34 -2.44
CA CYS A 433 11.48 10.80 -3.14
C CYS A 433 11.56 12.33 -3.35
N GLY A 434 10.60 13.08 -2.80
CA GLY A 434 10.60 14.53 -2.81
C GLY A 434 9.26 15.11 -2.41
N PHE A 435 9.16 16.43 -2.53
CA PHE A 435 7.93 17.19 -2.28
C PHE A 435 7.70 18.14 -3.46
N GLY A 436 6.46 18.19 -3.92
CA GLY A 436 5.99 19.13 -4.92
C GLY A 436 5.42 20.39 -4.29
N LYS A 437 4.60 21.10 -5.06
CA LYS A 437 3.82 22.26 -4.60
C LYS A 437 2.95 21.89 -3.39
N HIS A 438 2.74 22.89 -2.52
CA HIS A 438 1.97 22.73 -1.28
C HIS A 438 2.51 21.64 -0.34
N ASP A 439 3.81 21.35 -0.41
CA ASP A 439 4.48 20.30 0.37
C ASP A 439 3.86 18.91 0.19
N LEU A 440 3.23 18.65 -0.96
CA LEU A 440 2.68 17.33 -1.25
C LEU A 440 3.79 16.34 -1.57
N PRO A 441 3.80 15.14 -0.96
CA PRO A 441 4.81 14.13 -1.23
C PRO A 441 4.79 13.63 -2.68
N ILE A 442 5.98 13.26 -3.16
CA ILE A 442 6.21 12.57 -4.43
C ILE A 442 6.86 11.23 -4.10
N GLY A 443 6.43 10.16 -4.77
CA GLY A 443 6.98 8.81 -4.56
C GLY A 443 7.68 8.25 -5.79
N VAL A 444 8.77 7.53 -5.59
CA VAL A 444 9.43 6.69 -6.61
C VAL A 444 9.04 5.24 -6.40
N GLN A 445 8.79 4.54 -7.50
CA GLN A 445 8.50 3.11 -7.53
C GLN A 445 9.74 2.33 -7.93
N ILE A 446 10.08 1.32 -7.14
CA ILE A 446 11.16 0.36 -7.36
C ILE A 446 10.53 -1.00 -7.63
N VAL A 447 10.87 -1.63 -8.75
CA VAL A 447 10.39 -2.96 -9.12
C VAL A 447 11.57 -3.91 -9.19
N GLY A 448 11.48 -5.03 -8.48
CA GLY A 448 12.52 -6.06 -8.47
C GLY A 448 12.11 -7.31 -9.24
N ARG A 449 13.05 -8.27 -9.29
CA ARG A 449 12.80 -9.64 -9.79
C ARG A 449 11.65 -10.30 -9.05
N PHE A 450 10.92 -11.20 -9.72
CA PHE A 450 9.90 -12.01 -9.07
C PHE A 450 10.50 -12.77 -7.89
N ARG A 451 9.90 -12.61 -6.70
CA ARG A 451 10.41 -13.10 -5.40
C ARG A 451 11.76 -12.48 -4.97
N GLY A 452 12.04 -11.27 -5.45
CA GLY A 452 13.24 -10.49 -5.16
C GLY A 452 13.03 -9.37 -4.13
N GLU A 453 12.11 -9.52 -3.18
CA GLU A 453 11.78 -8.47 -2.20
C GLU A 453 12.99 -8.04 -1.38
N ALA A 454 13.90 -8.95 -1.04
CA ALA A 454 15.12 -8.62 -0.30
C ALA A 454 15.96 -7.55 -1.03
N GLU A 455 16.15 -7.68 -2.34
CA GLU A 455 16.89 -6.70 -3.12
C GLU A 455 16.11 -5.38 -3.26
N VAL A 456 14.78 -5.43 -3.36
CA VAL A 456 13.93 -4.22 -3.37
C VAL A 456 14.02 -3.48 -2.04
N LEU A 457 14.01 -4.20 -0.92
CA LEU A 457 14.18 -3.64 0.42
C LEU A 457 15.56 -3.02 0.59
N ARG A 458 16.62 -3.70 0.13
CA ARG A 458 17.98 -3.17 0.16
C ARG A 458 18.11 -1.86 -0.61
N LEU A 459 17.64 -1.84 -1.86
CA LEU A 459 17.66 -0.62 -2.67
C LEU A 459 16.80 0.49 -2.05
N GLY A 460 15.63 0.13 -1.51
CA GLY A 460 14.76 1.06 -0.79
C GLY A 460 15.45 1.69 0.42
N ALA A 461 16.16 0.90 1.23
CA ALA A 461 16.85 1.37 2.43
C ALA A 461 18.02 2.30 2.12
N LEU A 462 18.81 1.98 1.06
CA LEU A 462 19.89 2.85 0.58
C LEU A 462 19.33 4.19 0.08
N LEU A 463 18.24 4.17 -0.69
CA LEU A 463 17.59 5.39 -1.16
C LEU A 463 16.95 6.19 -0.01
N GLU A 464 16.25 5.55 0.91
CA GLU A 464 15.66 6.21 2.09
C GLU A 464 16.72 6.96 2.90
N THR A 465 17.88 6.33 3.09
CA THR A 465 19.04 6.92 3.79
C THR A 465 19.62 8.10 3.02
N ALA A 466 19.84 7.95 1.71
CA ALA A 466 20.41 9.01 0.86
C ALA A 466 19.48 10.22 0.69
N GLN A 467 18.18 10.03 0.88
CA GLN A 467 17.16 11.05 0.65
C GLN A 467 16.73 11.79 1.92
N GLY A 468 16.73 11.12 3.08
CA GLY A 468 16.40 11.72 4.37
C GLY A 468 14.93 12.10 4.58
N PHE A 469 14.02 11.76 3.65
CA PHE A 469 12.61 12.19 3.70
C PHE A 469 11.78 11.53 4.80
N SER A 470 12.20 10.38 5.31
CA SER A 470 11.50 9.64 6.38
C SER A 470 11.39 10.44 7.68
N THR A 471 12.26 11.45 7.88
CA THR A 471 12.30 12.34 9.05
C THR A 471 11.29 13.48 9.00
N ARG A 472 10.69 13.79 7.84
CA ARG A 472 9.72 14.87 7.71
C ARG A 472 8.30 14.37 8.06
N TRP A 473 7.58 15.15 8.85
CA TRP A 473 6.21 14.85 9.26
C TRP A 473 5.25 15.95 8.80
N PRO A 474 3.99 15.60 8.50
CA PRO A 474 2.94 16.60 8.32
C PRO A 474 2.74 17.43 9.61
N GLN A 475 2.42 18.71 9.45
CA GLN A 475 2.08 19.60 10.57
C GLN A 475 0.59 19.45 10.91
N LEU A 476 0.28 18.62 11.92
CA LEU A 476 -1.07 18.19 12.31
C LEU A 476 -1.41 18.43 13.77
#